data_AF-A0A916EJH8-F1
#
_entry.id   AF-A0A916EJH8-F1
#
_cell.length_a   1.000
_cell.length_b   1.000
_cell.length_c   1.000
_cell.angle_alpha   90.00
_cell.angle_beta   90.00
_cell.angle_gamma   90.00
#
_symmetry.space_group_name_H-M   'P 1'
#
loop_
_entity.id
_entity.type
_entity.pdbx_description
1 polymer ?
#
loop_
_entity_poly.entity_id
_entity_poly.type
_entity_poly.pdbx_seq_one_letter_code
_entity_poly.pdbx_strand_id
1 'polypeptide(L)'
;MVIGPVIGYFDQITKFRKTKSSAGFSLDTSGILLVSSIIRIFFWLGKRFDNVLFHQSILMIITQIIVLYECIKYRLPYSSLYNPKKRQFWNWDHLGPYLTFLGMLTGGLLISYLIFGNQYWFIELLGFASLGIESTVPMPQAIQNFQNKSVSGFSPMILLTWFFGDAFKAFYYIYTGVPSQFILCGFIQLLVDSIIVIQFVSFEK
;
A
#
# COMPACT_ATOMS: atom_id res chain seq x y z
N MET A 1 2.95 13.08 -7.18
CA MET A 1 3.37 12.22 -6.02
C MET A 1 2.27 12.04 -4.99
N VAL A 2 1.58 13.09 -4.56
CA VAL A 2 0.45 12.97 -3.60
C VAL A 2 -0.81 12.38 -4.22
N ILE A 3 -1.16 12.89 -5.41
CA ILE A 3 -2.47 12.65 -6.02
C ILE A 3 -2.48 11.36 -6.87
N GLY A 4 -1.37 11.01 -7.50
CA GLY A 4 -1.28 9.86 -8.42
C GLY A 4 -1.76 8.54 -7.81
N PRO A 5 -1.21 8.10 -6.65
CA PRO A 5 -1.68 6.88 -5.99
C PRO A 5 -3.15 6.96 -5.57
N VAL A 6 -3.62 8.14 -5.17
CA VAL A 6 -4.98 8.38 -4.67
C VAL A 6 -6.02 8.33 -5.80
N ILE A 7 -5.71 8.85 -7.00
CA ILE A 7 -6.61 8.82 -8.16
C ILE A 7 -7.00 7.38 -8.53
N GLY A 8 -6.03 6.45 -8.56
CA GLY A 8 -6.32 5.06 -8.90
C GLY A 8 -7.36 4.41 -7.97
N TYR A 9 -7.34 4.78 -6.69
CA TYR A 9 -8.33 4.32 -5.72
C TYR A 9 -9.69 4.98 -5.88
N PHE A 10 -9.76 6.23 -6.34
CA PHE A 10 -11.03 6.88 -6.69
C PHE A 10 -11.71 6.19 -7.88
N ASP A 11 -10.95 5.80 -8.90
CA ASP A 11 -11.47 5.01 -10.02
C ASP A 11 -11.99 3.65 -9.55
N GLN A 12 -11.28 3.03 -8.60
CA GLN A 12 -11.69 1.78 -7.98
C GLN A 12 -12.99 1.89 -7.18
N ILE A 13 -13.15 2.94 -6.36
CA ILE A 13 -14.39 3.25 -5.65
C ILE A 13 -15.54 3.42 -6.66
N THR A 14 -15.29 4.14 -7.75
CA THR A 14 -16.27 4.35 -8.82
C THR A 14 -16.65 3.02 -9.47
N LYS A 15 -15.68 2.13 -9.70
CA LYS A 15 -15.91 0.78 -10.23
C LYS A 15 -16.82 -0.01 -9.29
N PHE A 16 -16.53 -0.08 -7.99
CA PHE A 16 -17.37 -0.79 -7.02
C PHE A 16 -18.82 -0.30 -7.01
N ARG A 17 -19.02 1.02 -7.06
CA ARG A 17 -20.36 1.62 -7.08
C ARG A 17 -21.14 1.29 -8.36
N LYS A 18 -20.46 1.22 -9.50
CA LYS A 18 -21.03 0.87 -10.82
C LYS A 18 -21.34 -0.62 -10.95
N THR A 19 -20.40 -1.49 -10.58
CA THR A 19 -20.54 -2.96 -10.70
C THR A 19 -21.36 -3.57 -9.56
N LYS A 20 -21.59 -2.82 -8.48
CA LYS A 20 -22.22 -3.31 -7.24
C LYS A 20 -21.51 -4.55 -6.68
N SER A 21 -20.22 -4.67 -6.95
CA SER A 21 -19.40 -5.81 -6.55
C SER A 21 -17.95 -5.35 -6.33
N SER A 22 -17.38 -5.76 -5.19
CA SER A 22 -15.97 -5.59 -4.86
C SER A 22 -15.10 -6.80 -5.23
N ALA A 23 -15.63 -7.73 -6.03
CA ALA A 23 -14.89 -8.91 -6.47
C ALA A 23 -13.58 -8.54 -7.20
N GLY A 24 -12.48 -9.19 -6.81
CA GLY A 24 -11.15 -8.98 -7.40
C GLY A 24 -10.29 -7.92 -6.72
N PHE A 25 -10.79 -7.17 -5.73
CA PHE A 25 -9.94 -6.31 -4.89
C PHE A 25 -9.42 -7.06 -3.68
N SER A 26 -8.13 -6.91 -3.40
CA SER A 26 -7.50 -7.46 -2.20
C SER A 26 -7.63 -6.47 -1.04
N LEU A 27 -8.33 -6.89 0.02
CA LEU A 27 -8.39 -6.14 1.28
C LEU A 27 -7.01 -6.02 1.92
N ASP A 28 -6.14 -7.03 1.76
CA ASP A 28 -4.79 -7.05 2.34
C ASP A 28 -3.96 -5.87 1.85
N THR A 29 -4.07 -5.51 0.56
CA THR A 29 -3.37 -4.34 -0.02
C THR A 29 -3.77 -3.04 0.68
N SER A 30 -5.07 -2.88 0.96
CA SER A 30 -5.56 -1.72 1.70
C SER A 30 -4.99 -1.68 3.13
N GLY A 31 -4.92 -2.83 3.80
CA GLY A 31 -4.32 -2.96 5.13
C GLY A 31 -2.84 -2.60 5.17
N ILE A 32 -2.04 -3.12 4.22
CA ILE A 32 -0.61 -2.82 4.07
C ILE A 32 -0.39 -1.30 3.95
N LEU A 33 -1.18 -0.63 3.10
CA LEU A 33 -1.06 0.81 2.85
C LEU A 33 -1.50 1.66 4.05
N LEU A 34 -2.53 1.24 4.78
CA LEU A 34 -2.96 1.88 6.02
C LEU A 34 -1.87 1.79 7.09
N VAL A 35 -1.37 0.58 7.35
CA VAL A 35 -0.32 0.33 8.35
C VAL A 35 0.94 1.11 8.01
N SER A 36 1.41 1.01 6.76
CA SER A 36 2.58 1.76 6.28
C SER A 36 2.41 3.26 6.47
N SER A 37 1.26 3.82 6.07
CA SER A 37 1.01 5.27 6.12
C SER A 37 0.91 5.79 7.55
N ILE A 38 0.34 5.03 8.49
CA ILE A 38 0.30 5.38 9.91
C ILE A 38 1.72 5.41 10.49
N ILE A 39 2.52 4.35 10.29
CA ILE A 39 3.91 4.31 10.78
C ILE A 39 4.72 5.48 10.22
N ARG A 40 4.49 5.85 8.95
CA ARG A 40 5.16 6.97 8.30
C ARG A 40 4.86 8.33 8.93
N ILE A 41 3.65 8.53 9.47
CA ILE A 41 3.32 9.74 10.24
C ILE A 41 4.19 9.83 11.49
N PHE A 42 4.38 8.71 12.22
CA PHE A 42 5.28 8.68 13.38
C PHE A 42 6.75 8.86 12.99
N PHE A 43 7.17 8.32 11.85
CA PHE A 43 8.50 8.58 11.31
C PHE A 43 8.72 10.08 11.05
N TRP A 44 7.72 10.77 10.49
CA TRP A 44 7.80 12.22 10.25
C TRP A 44 7.90 13.03 11.54
N LEU A 45 7.25 12.59 12.63
CA LEU A 45 7.35 13.26 13.92
C LEU A 45 8.80 13.30 14.43
N GLY A 46 9.54 12.19 14.30
CA GLY A 46 10.94 12.11 14.72
C GLY A 46 11.93 12.68 13.71
N LYS A 47 11.67 12.52 12.40
CA LYS A 47 12.52 13.02 11.32
C LYS A 47 11.67 13.68 10.26
N ARG A 48 11.65 15.02 10.27
CA ARG A 48 10.87 15.82 9.32
C ARG A 48 11.44 15.69 7.92
N PHE A 49 10.74 14.94 7.09
CA PHE A 49 10.96 14.87 5.65
C PHE A 49 9.95 15.77 4.92
N ASP A 50 10.07 15.84 3.59
CA ASP A 50 9.28 16.70 2.71
C ASP A 50 7.77 16.66 3.03
N ASN A 51 7.19 17.84 3.19
CA ASN A 51 5.77 18.03 3.48
C ASN A 51 4.86 17.39 2.44
N VAL A 52 5.28 17.32 1.18
CA VAL A 52 4.53 16.65 0.10
C VAL A 52 4.28 15.18 0.45
N LEU A 53 5.29 14.48 0.97
CA LEU A 53 5.20 13.06 1.33
C LEU A 53 4.41 12.84 2.64
N PHE A 54 4.44 13.84 3.53
CA PHE A 54 3.61 13.83 4.73
C PHE A 54 2.12 13.92 4.37
N HIS A 55 1.75 14.90 3.54
CA HIS A 55 0.37 15.04 3.05
C HIS A 55 -0.08 13.82 2.23
N GLN A 56 0.82 13.20 1.46
CA GLN A 56 0.55 11.92 0.79
C GLN A 56 0.12 10.83 1.78
N SER A 57 0.79 10.72 2.93
CA SER A 57 0.48 9.70 3.94
C SER A 57 -0.92 9.90 4.54
N ILE A 58 -1.27 11.15 4.86
CA ILE A 58 -2.60 11.49 5.39
C ILE A 58 -3.69 11.18 4.36
N LEU A 59 -3.51 11.64 3.12
CA LEU A 59 -4.47 11.39 2.04
C LEU A 59 -4.61 9.90 1.72
N MET A 60 -3.52 9.13 1.80
CA MET A 60 -3.56 7.69 1.65
C MET A 60 -4.41 7.03 2.74
N ILE A 61 -4.25 7.41 4.01
CA ILE A 61 -5.07 6.85 5.11
C ILE A 61 -6.56 7.11 4.86
N ILE A 62 -6.92 8.36 4.56
CA ILE A 62 -8.32 8.75 4.30
C ILE A 62 -8.89 7.93 3.14
N THR A 63 -8.15 7.88 2.02
CA THR A 63 -8.57 7.17 0.81
C THR A 63 -8.75 5.68 1.09
N GLN A 64 -7.80 5.05 1.80
CA GLN A 64 -7.86 3.62 2.09
C GLN A 64 -9.01 3.27 3.05
N ILE A 65 -9.34 4.12 4.02
CA ILE A 65 -10.53 3.92 4.87
C ILE A 65 -11.81 3.95 4.01
N ILE A 66 -11.90 4.88 3.06
CA ILE A 66 -13.06 4.97 2.16
C ILE A 66 -13.15 3.74 1.25
N VAL A 67 -12.02 3.33 0.63
CA VAL A 67 -11.94 2.12 -0.21
C VAL A 67 -12.36 0.89 0.60
N LEU A 68 -11.86 0.76 1.83
CA LEU A 68 -12.18 -0.35 2.73
C LEU A 68 -13.69 -0.40 3.04
N TYR A 69 -14.28 0.75 3.39
CA TYR A 69 -15.73 0.85 3.64
C TYR A 69 -16.55 0.45 2.42
N GLU A 70 -16.23 0.98 1.24
CA GLU A 70 -16.96 0.67 0.00
C GLU A 70 -16.75 -0.81 -0.42
N CYS A 71 -15.55 -1.35 -0.20
CA CYS A 71 -15.26 -2.76 -0.47
C CYS A 71 -16.12 -3.70 0.39
N ILE A 72 -16.26 -3.39 1.69
CA ILE A 72 -17.11 -4.15 2.62
C ILE A 72 -18.59 -3.99 2.24
N LYS A 73 -19.02 -2.79 1.88
CA LYS A 73 -20.42 -2.50 1.50
C LYS A 73 -20.88 -3.26 0.24
N TYR A 74 -20.02 -3.38 -0.76
CA TYR A 74 -20.32 -4.09 -2.02
C TYR A 74 -19.76 -5.52 -2.05
N ARG A 75 -19.36 -6.05 -0.89
CA ARG A 75 -18.98 -7.46 -0.78
C ARG A 75 -20.24 -8.31 -0.96
N LEU A 76 -20.22 -9.22 -1.93
CA LEU A 76 -21.29 -10.21 -2.08
C LEU A 76 -21.40 -11.03 -0.78
N PRO A 77 -22.61 -11.27 -0.26
CA PRO A 77 -22.78 -12.16 0.88
C PRO A 77 -22.18 -13.52 0.53
N TYR A 78 -21.29 -13.98 1.41
CA TYR A 78 -20.50 -15.20 1.31
C TYR A 78 -21.36 -16.37 0.78
N SER A 79 -21.22 -16.73 -0.50
CA SER A 79 -21.77 -17.98 -0.98
C SER A 79 -20.99 -19.12 -0.32
N SER A 80 -21.73 -20.01 0.34
CA SER A 80 -21.29 -21.09 1.23
C SER A 80 -20.39 -22.17 0.60
N LEU A 81 -19.73 -21.90 -0.53
CA LEU A 81 -19.01 -22.88 -1.35
C LEU A 81 -17.48 -22.73 -1.37
N TYR A 82 -16.87 -21.86 -0.55
CA TYR A 82 -15.40 -21.72 -0.51
C TYR A 82 -14.82 -21.70 0.90
N ASN A 83 -14.43 -22.90 1.34
CA ASN A 83 -13.49 -23.28 2.40
C ASN A 83 -13.24 -22.27 3.56
N PRO A 84 -13.85 -22.46 4.75
CA PRO A 84 -13.77 -21.54 5.90
C PRO A 84 -12.39 -21.48 6.61
N LYS A 85 -11.37 -22.18 6.09
CA LYS A 85 -10.06 -22.36 6.76
C LYS A 85 -8.98 -21.31 6.45
N LYS A 86 -9.23 -20.32 5.58
CA LYS A 86 -8.31 -19.20 5.34
C LYS A 86 -8.93 -17.88 5.78
N ARG A 87 -9.17 -17.70 7.08
CA ARG A 87 -9.35 -16.35 7.63
C ARG A 87 -7.99 -15.66 7.67
N GLN A 88 -7.68 -14.90 6.62
CA GLN A 88 -6.53 -13.99 6.62
C GLN A 88 -6.75 -12.89 7.66
N PHE A 89 -5.64 -12.40 8.23
CA PHE A 89 -5.61 -11.41 9.31
C PHE A 89 -6.45 -10.14 9.03
N TRP A 90 -6.63 -9.76 7.76
CA TRP A 90 -7.29 -8.52 7.33
C TRP A 90 -8.64 -8.72 6.63
N ASN A 91 -9.45 -9.69 7.08
CA ASN A 91 -10.67 -10.11 6.39
C ASN A 91 -11.91 -10.17 7.31
N TRP A 92 -12.27 -9.05 7.93
CA TRP A 92 -13.47 -8.91 8.77
C TRP A 92 -14.68 -8.43 7.95
N ASP A 93 -15.89 -8.74 8.42
CA ASP A 93 -17.14 -8.45 7.71
C ASP A 93 -17.66 -7.02 7.93
N HIS A 94 -17.16 -6.34 8.95
CA HIS A 94 -17.60 -5.00 9.32
C HIS A 94 -16.39 -4.07 9.44
N LEU A 95 -16.61 -2.76 9.24
CA LEU A 95 -15.54 -1.76 9.34
C LEU A 95 -14.99 -1.62 10.77
N GLY A 96 -15.81 -1.89 11.81
CA GLY A 96 -15.44 -1.71 13.22
C GLY A 96 -14.12 -2.38 13.61
N PRO A 97 -13.95 -3.71 13.44
CA PRO A 97 -12.71 -4.41 13.75
C PRO A 97 -11.46 -3.82 13.09
N TYR A 98 -11.56 -3.34 11.85
CA TYR A 98 -10.45 -2.67 11.17
C TYR A 98 -10.05 -1.39 11.88
N LEU A 99 -11.02 -0.52 12.21
CA LEU A 99 -10.75 0.73 12.92
C LEU A 99 -10.22 0.48 14.34
N THR A 100 -10.74 -0.54 15.02
CA THR A 100 -10.23 -0.96 16.33
C THR A 100 -8.76 -1.38 16.24
N PHE A 101 -8.39 -2.20 15.25
CA PHE A 101 -7.00 -2.57 15.04
C PHE A 101 -6.11 -1.36 14.73
N LEU A 102 -6.53 -0.47 13.82
CA LEU A 102 -5.77 0.72 13.46
C LEU A 102 -5.61 1.67 14.65
N GLY A 103 -6.64 1.78 15.50
CA GLY A 103 -6.59 2.52 16.75
C GLY A 103 -5.60 1.92 17.75
N MET A 104 -5.60 0.60 17.92
CA MET A 104 -4.64 -0.11 18.78
C MET A 104 -3.20 0.05 18.26
N LEU A 105 -2.98 -0.10 16.94
CA LEU A 105 -1.69 0.13 16.31
C LEU A 105 -1.21 1.56 16.56
N THR A 106 -2.07 2.56 16.34
CA THR A 106 -1.74 3.96 16.56
C THR A 106 -1.42 4.25 18.02
N GLY A 107 -2.20 3.70 18.96
CA GLY A 107 -1.93 3.81 20.39
C GLY A 107 -0.61 3.16 20.81
N GLY A 108 -0.32 1.96 20.29
CA GLY A 108 0.95 1.27 20.54
C GLY A 108 2.15 2.02 19.98
N LEU A 109 2.03 2.59 18.78
CA LEU A 109 3.05 3.45 18.18
C LEU A 109 3.25 4.73 18.99
N LEU A 110 2.17 5.35 19.48
CA LEU A 110 2.25 6.52 20.33
C LEU A 110 2.98 6.22 21.64
N ILE A 111 2.63 5.14 22.34
CA ILE A 111 3.33 4.73 23.57
C ILE A 111 4.80 4.47 23.28
N SER A 112 5.11 3.72 22.22
CA SER A 112 6.48 3.43 21.81
C SER A 112 7.26 4.71 21.48
N TYR A 113 6.62 5.68 20.81
CA TYR A 113 7.21 6.97 20.49
C TYR A 113 7.46 7.82 21.73
N LEU A 114 6.57 7.80 22.72
CA LEU A 114 6.78 8.52 23.98
C LEU A 114 7.98 7.96 24.78
N ILE A 115 8.23 6.64 24.69
CA ILE A 115 9.34 5.98 25.39
C ILE A 115 10.66 6.14 24.62
N PHE A 116 10.64 5.92 23.30
CA PHE A 116 11.85 5.78 22.47
C PHE A 116 12.02 6.89 21.43
N GLY A 117 11.15 7.91 21.37
CA GLY A 117 11.15 8.93 20.31
C GLY A 117 12.42 9.77 20.22
N ASN A 118 13.16 9.91 21.32
CA ASN A 118 14.46 10.59 21.32
C ASN A 118 15.62 9.70 20.83
N GLN A 119 15.37 8.40 20.61
CA GLN A 119 16.39 7.45 20.19
C GLN A 119 16.48 7.39 18.66
N TYR A 120 17.65 7.70 18.12
CA TYR A 120 17.89 7.72 16.67
C TYR A 120 17.52 6.38 15.98
N TRP A 121 17.93 5.25 16.57
CA TRP A 121 17.66 3.92 16.01
C TRP A 121 16.16 3.63 15.87
N PHE A 122 15.33 4.14 16.79
CA PHE A 122 13.89 3.91 16.77
C PHE A 122 13.22 4.67 15.62
N ILE A 123 13.63 5.93 15.41
CA ILE A 123 13.13 6.74 14.29
C ILE A 123 13.55 6.15 12.95
N GLU A 124 14.80 5.68 12.83
CA GLU A 124 15.27 5.01 11.61
C GLU A 124 14.49 3.70 11.35
N LEU A 125 14.18 2.92 12.40
CA LEU A 125 13.36 1.72 12.31
C LEU A 125 11.93 2.03 11.82
N LEU A 126 11.29 3.09 12.32
CA LEU A 126 9.98 3.53 11.81
C LEU A 126 10.03 3.88 10.32
N GLY A 127 11.10 4.54 9.88
CA GLY A 127 11.33 4.85 8.47
C GLY A 127 11.42 3.58 7.61
N PHE A 128 12.29 2.64 7.99
CA PHE A 128 12.44 1.38 7.26
C PHE A 128 11.18 0.52 7.31
N ALA A 129 10.49 0.46 8.46
CA ALA A 129 9.25 -0.30 8.59
C ALA A 129 8.14 0.27 7.70
N SER A 130 7.90 1.59 7.75
CA SER A 130 6.84 2.21 6.95
C SER A 130 7.07 2.05 5.44
N LEU A 131 8.27 2.37 4.96
CA LEU A 131 8.60 2.34 3.54
C LEU A 131 8.88 0.92 3.03
N GLY A 132 9.43 0.05 3.88
CA GLY A 132 9.62 -1.36 3.60
C GLY A 132 8.28 -2.10 3.48
N ILE A 133 7.31 -1.81 4.33
CA ILE A 133 5.95 -2.36 4.18
C ILE A 133 5.33 -1.88 2.85
N GLU A 134 5.47 -0.60 2.50
CA GLU A 134 4.96 -0.08 1.21
C GLU A 134 5.63 -0.74 0.00
N SER A 135 6.93 -1.03 0.07
CA SER A 135 7.65 -1.65 -1.05
C SER A 135 7.25 -3.09 -1.32
N THR A 136 6.55 -3.74 -0.40
CA THR A 136 6.02 -5.11 -0.61
C THR A 136 4.76 -5.16 -1.47
N VAL A 137 4.05 -4.04 -1.67
CA VAL A 137 2.78 -4.02 -2.43
C VAL A 137 2.87 -4.64 -3.84
N PRO A 138 3.90 -4.36 -4.66
CA PRO A 138 4.02 -4.98 -6.00
C PRO A 138 4.55 -6.43 -5.97
N MET A 139 5.17 -6.89 -4.87
CA MET A 139 5.82 -8.20 -4.82
C MET A 139 4.86 -9.38 -5.04
N PRO A 140 3.65 -9.43 -4.45
CA PRO A 140 2.69 -10.49 -4.73
C PRO A 140 2.32 -10.60 -6.22
N GLN A 141 2.30 -9.49 -6.96
CA GLN A 141 2.04 -9.52 -8.40
C GLN A 141 3.20 -10.17 -9.15
N ALA A 142 4.44 -9.79 -8.82
CA ALA A 142 5.65 -10.39 -9.41
C ALA A 142 5.73 -11.90 -9.15
N ILE A 143 5.36 -12.33 -7.94
CA ILE A 143 5.33 -13.76 -7.55
C ILE A 143 4.26 -14.51 -8.35
N GLN A 144 3.03 -13.98 -8.42
CA GLN A 144 1.93 -14.62 -9.15
C GLN A 144 2.23 -14.76 -10.64
N ASN A 145 2.77 -13.72 -11.28
CA ASN A 145 3.19 -13.77 -12.68
C ASN A 145 4.23 -14.89 -12.89
N PHE A 146 5.21 -15.01 -11.98
CA PHE A 146 6.25 -16.03 -12.07
C PHE A 146 5.71 -17.46 -11.89
N GLN A 147 4.78 -17.66 -10.94
CA GLN A 147 4.17 -18.96 -10.64
C GLN A 147 3.23 -19.40 -11.77
N ASN A 148 2.38 -18.50 -12.25
CA ASN A 148 1.37 -18.81 -13.25
C ASN A 148 1.93 -18.81 -14.68
N LYS A 149 3.14 -18.27 -14.89
CA LYS A 149 3.75 -18.06 -16.21
C LYS A 149 2.80 -17.37 -17.20
N SER A 150 1.94 -16.50 -16.66
CA SER A 150 0.91 -15.78 -17.40
C SER A 150 0.70 -14.42 -16.77
N VAL A 151 0.44 -13.43 -17.61
CA VAL A 151 0.02 -12.07 -17.23
C VAL A 151 -1.42 -11.78 -17.67
N SER A 152 -2.20 -12.83 -17.98
CA SER A 152 -3.59 -12.71 -18.44
C SER A 152 -4.46 -11.93 -17.45
N GLY A 153 -5.06 -10.83 -17.89
CA GLY A 153 -5.92 -9.97 -17.07
C GLY A 153 -5.20 -8.81 -16.38
N PHE A 154 -3.87 -8.71 -16.48
CA PHE A 154 -3.11 -7.55 -16.03
C PHE A 154 -3.06 -6.49 -17.12
N SER A 155 -3.40 -5.24 -16.78
CA SER A 155 -3.47 -4.15 -17.76
C SER A 155 -2.09 -3.54 -18.02
N PRO A 156 -1.61 -3.48 -19.29
CA PRO A 156 -0.32 -2.84 -19.61
C PRO A 156 -0.27 -1.37 -19.19
N MET A 157 -1.40 -0.66 -19.24
CA MET A 157 -1.46 0.75 -18.85
C MET A 157 -1.21 0.97 -17.35
N ILE A 158 -1.68 0.05 -16.51
CA ILE A 158 -1.45 0.10 -15.06
C ILE A 158 0.04 -0.12 -14.76
N LEU A 159 0.65 -1.11 -15.42
CA LEU A 159 2.07 -1.40 -15.31
C LEU A 159 2.96 -0.21 -15.68
N LEU A 160 2.68 0.45 -16.81
CA LEU A 160 3.42 1.64 -17.23
C LEU A 160 3.26 2.77 -16.21
N THR A 161 2.05 2.96 -15.68
CA THR A 161 1.78 3.98 -14.66
C THR A 161 2.56 3.73 -13.37
N TRP A 162 2.69 2.46 -12.95
CA TRP A 162 3.48 2.07 -11.78
C TRP A 162 4.96 2.35 -12.02
N PHE A 163 5.52 1.79 -13.09
CA PHE A 163 6.95 1.93 -13.41
C PHE A 163 7.37 3.40 -13.54
N PHE A 164 6.66 4.19 -14.34
CA PHE A 164 6.98 5.62 -14.50
C PHE A 164 6.70 6.42 -13.23
N GLY A 165 5.67 6.05 -12.47
CA GLY A 165 5.36 6.66 -11.19
C GLY A 165 6.47 6.47 -10.16
N ASP A 166 7.00 5.25 -10.04
CA ASP A 166 8.08 4.92 -9.10
C ASP A 166 9.45 5.40 -9.59
N ALA A 167 9.69 5.46 -10.90
CA ALA A 167 10.87 6.11 -11.46
C ALA A 167 10.89 7.62 -11.15
N PHE A 168 9.77 8.30 -11.36
CA PHE A 168 9.63 9.73 -11.01
C PHE A 168 9.79 9.96 -9.50
N LYS A 169 9.23 9.07 -8.69
CA LYS A 169 9.35 9.12 -7.23
C LYS A 169 10.80 8.94 -6.77
N ALA A 170 11.52 7.96 -7.31
CA ALA A 170 12.94 7.74 -7.01
C ALA A 170 13.79 8.97 -7.37
N PHE A 171 13.54 9.58 -8.53
CA PHE A 171 14.18 10.83 -8.93
C PHE A 171 13.88 11.96 -7.94
N TYR A 172 12.60 12.14 -7.57
CA TYR A 172 12.21 13.16 -6.59
C TYR A 172 12.90 12.97 -5.25
N TYR A 173 13.04 11.72 -4.78
CA TYR A 173 13.71 11.43 -3.51
C TYR A 173 15.18 11.85 -3.51
N ILE A 174 15.88 11.58 -4.62
CA ILE A 174 17.27 12.01 -4.79
C ILE A 174 17.35 13.54 -4.85
N TYR A 175 16.46 14.16 -5.62
CA TYR A 175 16.45 15.60 -5.84
C TYR A 175 16.15 16.40 -4.55
N THR A 176 15.21 15.93 -3.74
CA THR A 176 14.77 16.63 -2.51
C THR A 176 15.62 16.30 -1.28
N GLY A 177 16.56 15.36 -1.38
CA GLY A 177 17.42 14.98 -0.26
C GLY A 177 16.64 14.39 0.93
N VAL A 178 15.53 13.68 0.67
CA VAL A 178 14.75 13.01 1.71
C VAL A 178 15.57 11.91 2.40
N PRO A 179 15.16 11.44 3.60
CA PRO A 179 15.87 10.38 4.31
C PRO A 179 16.18 9.16 3.45
N SER A 180 17.33 8.52 3.68
CA SER A 180 17.85 7.40 2.89
C SER A 180 16.88 6.22 2.76
N GLN A 181 15.98 6.04 3.73
CA GLN A 181 14.93 5.02 3.68
C GLN A 181 14.03 5.17 2.46
N PHE A 182 13.69 6.41 2.06
CA PHE A 182 12.86 6.67 0.88
C PHE A 182 13.59 6.29 -0.39
N ILE A 183 14.87 6.64 -0.49
CA ILE A 183 15.70 6.33 -1.65
C ILE A 183 15.85 4.81 -1.79
N LEU A 184 16.25 4.12 -0.72
CA LEU A 184 16.45 2.67 -0.74
C LEU A 184 15.15 1.91 -1.09
N CYS A 185 14.06 2.22 -0.41
CA CYS A 185 12.79 1.53 -0.66
C CYS A 185 12.18 1.91 -2.01
N GLY A 186 12.35 3.15 -2.47
CA GLY A 186 11.93 3.60 -3.80
C GLY A 186 12.67 2.86 -4.93
N PHE A 187 13.97 2.61 -4.76
CA PHE A 187 14.72 1.76 -5.70
C PHE A 187 14.25 0.31 -5.67
N ILE A 188 13.97 -0.26 -4.48
CA ILE A 188 13.41 -1.61 -4.39
C ILE A 188 12.08 -1.71 -5.13
N GLN A 189 11.19 -0.72 -4.97
CA GLN A 189 9.92 -0.64 -5.71
C GLN A 189 10.16 -0.62 -7.22
N LEU A 190 11.02 0.27 -7.69
CA LEU A 190 11.35 0.38 -9.11
C LEU A 190 11.97 -0.91 -9.69
N LEU A 191 12.78 -1.62 -8.90
CA LEU A 191 13.33 -2.93 -9.29
C LEU A 191 12.25 -4.00 -9.41
N VAL A 192 11.30 -4.07 -8.45
CA VAL A 192 10.18 -5.01 -8.53
C VAL A 192 9.30 -4.69 -9.74
N ASP A 193 9.01 -3.43 -10.01
CA ASP A 193 8.25 -3.00 -11.19
C ASP A 193 8.98 -3.38 -12.49
N SER A 194 10.30 -3.21 -12.54
CA SER A 194 11.12 -3.64 -13.68
C SER A 194 11.02 -5.15 -13.91
N ILE A 195 11.00 -5.95 -12.84
CA ILE A 195 10.79 -7.40 -12.92
C ILE A 195 9.41 -7.70 -13.50
N ILE A 196 8.35 -7.00 -13.04
CA ILE A 196 7.00 -7.20 -13.56
C ILE A 196 6.93 -6.84 -15.05
N VAL A 197 7.61 -5.77 -15.49
CA VAL A 197 7.70 -5.40 -16.92
C VAL A 197 8.37 -6.51 -17.74
N ILE A 198 9.49 -7.06 -17.26
CA ILE A 198 10.19 -8.16 -17.93
C ILE A 198 9.29 -9.40 -18.02
N GLN A 199 8.58 -9.73 -16.95
CA GLN A 199 7.63 -10.85 -16.92
C GLN A 199 6.47 -10.62 -17.91
N PHE A 200 5.96 -9.39 -18.01
CA PHE A 200 4.90 -9.04 -18.94
C PHE A 200 5.32 -9.32 -20.38
N VAL A 201 6.45 -8.78 -20.83
CA VAL A 201 6.98 -9.01 -22.18
C VAL A 201 7.30 -10.49 -22.45
N SER A 202 7.71 -11.24 -21.42
CA SER A 202 8.09 -12.65 -21.58
C SER A 202 6.91 -13.62 -21.63
N PHE A 203 5.83 -13.33 -20.90
CA PHE A 203 4.66 -14.20 -20.76
C PHE A 203 3.45 -13.75 -21.57
N GLU A 204 3.47 -12.54 -22.14
CA GLU A 204 2.54 -12.08 -23.17
C GLU A 204 2.85 -12.80 -24.49
N LYS A 205 2.41 -14.06 -24.60
CA LYS A 205 2.41 -14.86 -25.83
C LYS A 205 0.98 -15.23 -26.22
#